data_AF-A0A6N2K3Y0-F1
#
_entry.id   AF-A0A6N2K3Y0-F1
#
_cell.length_a   1.000
_cell.length_b   1.000
_cell.length_c   1.000
_cell.angle_alpha   90.00
_cell.angle_beta   90.00
_cell.angle_gamma   90.00
#
_symmetry.space_group_name_H-M   'P 1'
#
loop_
_entity.id
_entity.type
_entity.pdbx_description
1 polymer ?
#
loop_
_entity_poly.entity_id
_entity_poly.type
_entity_poly.pdbx_seq_one_letter_code
_entity_poly.pdbx_strand_id
1 'polypeptide(L)'
;MATLCRSPSIAVRAINRPGSQLLGANGRDDGPIITPCAKDGINKLSLTGCDARIFCLGVRIVKRRTVQQILNMIPKESEGERFEDALARVCRCVGGTATDNACSDSDLEVVADSFGVNLRCPWQCPICLKNYSLENIIVDPYFNRITSKALRGRYNRD
;
A
#
# COMPACT_ATOMS: atom_id res chain seq x y z
N MET A 1 -1.81 -24.74 1.82
CA MET A 1 -3.20 -24.40 1.39
C MET A 1 -4.05 -24.19 2.62
N ALA A 2 -4.72 -23.04 2.76
CA ALA A 2 -5.67 -22.79 3.84
C ALA A 2 -7.10 -22.74 3.24
N THR A 3 -7.97 -23.65 3.68
CA THR A 3 -9.36 -23.71 3.20
C THR A 3 -10.30 -23.53 4.38
N LEU A 4 -11.23 -22.59 4.26
CA LEU A 4 -12.31 -22.40 5.20
C LEU A 4 -13.54 -23.14 4.68
N CYS A 5 -13.93 -24.23 5.33
CA CYS A 5 -15.10 -25.02 4.96
C CYS A 5 -16.25 -24.77 5.94
N ARG A 6 -17.42 -24.42 5.40
CA ARG A 6 -18.71 -24.55 6.10
C ARG A 6 -19.27 -25.94 5.86
N SER A 7 -19.81 -26.57 6.91
CA SER A 7 -20.66 -27.75 6.79
C SER A 7 -22.13 -27.33 6.54
N PRO A 8 -22.83 -27.85 5.51
CA PRO A 8 -22.33 -28.63 4.38
C PRO A 8 -22.00 -27.72 3.16
N SER A 9 -20.89 -28.01 2.51
CA SER A 9 -20.56 -27.72 1.10
C SER A 9 -20.20 -26.30 0.60
N ILE A 10 -19.74 -25.35 1.45
CA ILE A 10 -19.05 -24.16 0.91
C ILE A 10 -17.60 -24.11 1.39
N ALA A 11 -16.69 -24.45 0.48
CA ALA A 11 -15.26 -24.30 0.66
C ALA A 11 -14.84 -22.93 0.11
N VAL A 12 -14.41 -22.03 0.99
CA VAL A 12 -13.83 -20.74 0.61
C VAL A 12 -12.33 -20.86 0.72
N ARG A 13 -11.63 -20.57 -0.38
CA ARG A 13 -10.17 -20.49 -0.41
C ARG A 13 -9.74 -19.32 0.49
N ALA A 14 -9.00 -19.63 1.56
CA ALA A 14 -8.61 -18.61 2.54
C ALA A 14 -7.39 -17.81 2.10
N ILE A 15 -6.57 -18.34 1.20
CA ILE A 15 -5.36 -17.69 0.68
C ILE A 15 -5.19 -17.93 -0.82
N ASN A 16 -4.76 -16.90 -1.55
CA ASN A 16 -4.41 -17.00 -2.98
C ASN A 16 -2.95 -17.44 -3.19
N ARG A 17 -2.48 -18.43 -2.43
CA ARG A 17 -1.13 -19.00 -2.57
C ARG A 17 -1.20 -20.45 -3.06
N PRO A 18 -0.24 -20.91 -3.89
CA PRO A 18 -0.07 -22.32 -4.19
C PRO A 18 0.11 -23.14 -2.91
N GLY A 19 -0.30 -24.41 -2.93
CA GLY A 19 -0.25 -25.29 -1.76
C GLY A 19 1.14 -25.47 -1.14
N SER A 20 2.19 -25.29 -1.95
CA SER A 20 3.61 -25.39 -1.59
C SER A 20 4.18 -24.13 -0.93
N GLN A 21 3.48 -23.00 -0.96
CA GLN A 21 4.00 -21.75 -0.41
C GLN A 21 3.52 -21.55 1.03
N LEU A 22 4.46 -21.25 1.92
CA LEU A 22 4.20 -20.95 3.33
C LEU A 22 3.28 -19.74 3.50
N LEU A 23 2.49 -19.72 4.58
CA LEU A 23 1.67 -18.58 4.97
C LEU A 23 2.54 -17.34 5.20
N GLY A 24 2.10 -16.18 4.72
CA GLY A 24 2.77 -14.90 4.89
C GLY A 24 2.89 -14.54 6.36
N ALA A 25 4.07 -14.07 6.77
CA ALA A 25 4.27 -13.58 8.12
C ALA A 25 3.40 -12.33 8.39
N ASN A 26 3.00 -12.15 9.65
CA ASN A 26 2.42 -10.92 10.18
C ASN A 26 1.12 -10.44 9.49
N GLY A 27 0.23 -11.36 9.11
CA GLY A 27 -1.10 -10.98 8.60
C GLY A 27 -1.09 -10.24 7.26
N ARG A 28 -0.05 -10.45 6.44
CA ARG A 28 0.08 -9.86 5.10
C ARG A 28 -0.82 -10.50 4.05
N ASP A 29 -1.35 -11.69 4.32
CA ASP A 29 -2.32 -12.35 3.46
C ASP A 29 -3.73 -11.86 3.78
N ASP A 30 -4.47 -11.44 2.76
CA ASP A 30 -5.88 -11.08 2.92
C ASP A 30 -6.69 -12.32 3.29
N GLY A 31 -7.44 -12.22 4.39
CA GLY A 31 -8.38 -13.26 4.79
C GLY A 31 -9.57 -13.34 3.83
N PRO A 32 -10.24 -14.51 3.74
CA PRO A 32 -11.42 -14.66 2.90
C PRO A 32 -12.56 -13.80 3.43
N ILE A 33 -13.36 -13.24 2.52
CA ILE A 33 -14.61 -12.57 2.88
C ILE A 33 -15.68 -13.64 3.07
N ILE A 34 -16.10 -13.83 4.31
CA ILE A 34 -17.04 -14.90 4.69
C ILE A 34 -18.49 -14.40 4.83
N THR A 35 -18.73 -13.09 4.68
CA THR A 35 -20.06 -12.48 4.77
C THR A 35 -21.11 -13.18 3.88
N PRO A 36 -20.82 -13.56 2.62
CA PRO A 36 -21.79 -14.28 1.79
C PRO A 36 -22.16 -15.67 2.31
N CYS A 37 -21.34 -16.24 3.20
CA CYS A 37 -21.53 -17.56 3.78
C CYS A 37 -22.19 -17.51 5.16
N ALA A 38 -22.31 -16.33 5.77
CA ALA A 38 -22.93 -16.13 7.08
C ALA A 38 -24.46 -16.26 6.97
N LYS A 39 -25.06 -16.93 7.96
CA LYS A 39 -26.53 -17.01 8.12
C LYS A 39 -26.92 -16.68 9.55
N ASP A 40 -28.19 -16.40 9.77
CA ASP A 40 -28.72 -16.21 11.11
C ASP A 40 -28.52 -17.46 11.97
N GLY A 41 -28.14 -17.26 13.23
CA GLY A 41 -27.82 -18.32 14.18
C GLY A 41 -26.34 -18.71 14.21
N ILE A 42 -26.07 -19.96 14.59
CA ILE A 42 -24.71 -20.45 14.86
C ILE A 42 -24.03 -20.83 13.54
N ASN A 43 -22.92 -20.17 13.23
CA ASN A 43 -22.09 -20.46 12.06
C ASN A 43 -20.85 -21.27 12.47
N LYS A 44 -20.71 -22.49 11.95
CA LYS A 44 -19.54 -23.34 12.19
C LYS A 44 -18.46 -23.10 11.12
N LEU A 45 -17.27 -22.72 11.56
CA LEU A 45 -16.10 -22.49 10.72
C LEU A 45 -15.08 -23.62 10.93
N SER A 46 -14.71 -24.32 9.86
CA SER A 46 -13.64 -25.32 9.88
C SER A 46 -12.48 -24.85 9.01
N LEU A 47 -11.26 -24.81 9.55
CA LEU A 47 -10.05 -24.43 8.82
C LEU A 47 -9.17 -25.66 8.65
N THR A 48 -8.65 -25.86 7.44
CA THR A 48 -7.58 -26.84 7.18
C THR A 48 -6.36 -26.11 6.62
N GLY A 49 -5.16 -26.52 7.04
CA GLY A 49 -3.90 -25.88 6.70
C GLY A 49 -2.78 -26.92 6.49
N CYS A 50 -1.78 -26.59 5.70
CA CYS A 50 -0.57 -27.39 5.51
C CYS A 50 0.65 -26.50 5.79
N ASP A 51 0.92 -26.24 7.06
CA ASP A 51 2.06 -25.47 7.57
C ASP A 51 2.35 -25.97 9.00
N ALA A 52 3.63 -26.23 9.32
CA ALA A 52 4.02 -26.80 10.60
C ALA A 52 4.09 -25.78 11.75
N ARG A 53 3.97 -24.49 11.44
CA ARG A 53 4.03 -23.40 12.43
C ARG A 53 2.69 -23.25 13.16
N ILE A 54 2.73 -22.65 14.34
CA ILE A 54 1.54 -22.30 15.11
C ILE A 54 0.96 -20.99 14.55
N PHE A 55 -0.35 -20.96 14.31
CA PHE A 55 -1.08 -19.78 13.86
C PHE A 55 -2.26 -19.48 14.78
N CYS A 56 -2.54 -18.19 14.97
CA CYS A 56 -3.77 -17.73 15.59
C CYS A 56 -4.77 -17.33 14.51
N LEU A 57 -6.00 -17.83 14.61
CA LEU A 57 -7.12 -17.42 13.75
C LEU A 57 -7.96 -16.36 14.46
N GLY A 58 -8.39 -15.34 13.73
CA GLY A 58 -9.34 -14.34 14.21
C GLY A 58 -10.37 -14.00 13.15
N VAL A 59 -11.62 -13.80 13.59
CA VAL A 59 -12.68 -13.24 12.75
C VAL A 59 -12.85 -11.77 13.11
N ARG A 60 -12.90 -10.90 12.08
CA ARG A 60 -13.04 -9.46 12.27
C ARG A 60 -14.19 -8.93 11.43
N ILE A 61 -15.03 -8.08 12.02
CA ILE A 61 -15.99 -7.28 11.28
C ILE A 61 -15.27 -6.02 10.83
N VAL A 62 -15.27 -5.75 9.53
CA VAL A 62 -14.52 -4.64 8.94
C VAL A 62 -15.41 -3.79 8.06
N LYS A 63 -15.20 -2.47 8.09
CA LYS A 63 -15.80 -1.54 7.14
C LYS A 63 -14.86 -1.39 5.94
N ARG A 64 -15.23 -1.96 4.79
CA ARG A 64 -14.45 -1.79 3.55
C ARG A 64 -14.57 -0.34 3.08
N ARG A 65 -13.43 0.25 2.69
CA ARG A 65 -13.37 1.56 2.03
C ARG A 65 -12.91 1.37 0.59
N THR A 66 -13.44 2.16 -0.33
CA THR A 66 -12.96 2.20 -1.72
C THR A 66 -11.65 2.97 -1.80
N VAL A 67 -10.88 2.76 -2.87
CA VAL A 67 -9.66 3.55 -3.13
C VAL A 67 -9.96 5.04 -3.11
N GLN A 68 -11.06 5.49 -3.73
CA GLN A 68 -11.46 6.89 -3.71
C GLN A 68 -11.72 7.41 -2.29
N GLN A 69 -12.38 6.62 -1.43
CA GLN A 69 -12.59 7.00 -0.04
C GLN A 69 -11.27 7.06 0.75
N ILE A 70 -10.28 6.24 0.40
CA ILE A 70 -8.92 6.35 0.97
C ILE A 70 -8.22 7.62 0.47
N LEU A 71 -8.26 7.88 -0.84
CA LEU A 71 -7.65 9.07 -1.44
C LEU A 71 -8.25 10.36 -0.87
N ASN A 72 -9.56 10.38 -0.61
CA ASN A 72 -10.23 11.52 0.01
C ASN A 72 -9.82 11.75 1.48
N MET A 73 -9.16 10.81 2.15
CA MET A 73 -8.59 11.01 3.49
C MET A 73 -7.19 11.59 3.47
N ILE A 74 -6.49 11.49 2.34
CA ILE A 74 -5.15 12.07 2.19
C ILE A 74 -5.32 13.59 2.09
N PRO A 75 -4.59 14.38 2.91
CA PRO A 75 -4.67 15.84 2.84
C PRO A 75 -4.42 16.36 1.43
N LYS A 76 -5.21 17.34 1.02
CA LYS A 76 -5.03 17.99 -0.27
C LYS A 76 -3.74 18.80 -0.29
N GLU A 77 -3.24 19.11 -1.48
CA GLU A 77 -2.06 19.98 -1.64
C GLU A 77 -2.22 21.31 -0.88
N SER A 78 -3.42 21.90 -0.88
CA SER A 78 -3.73 23.14 -0.18
C SER A 78 -3.69 23.05 1.35
N GLU A 79 -3.71 21.84 1.90
CA GLU A 79 -3.64 21.56 3.33
C GLU A 79 -2.21 21.21 3.78
N GLY A 80 -1.29 21.06 2.81
CA GLY A 80 0.12 20.75 3.04
C GLY A 80 1.02 21.97 3.22
N GLU A 81 2.33 21.75 3.17
CA GLU A 81 3.31 22.83 3.18
C GLU A 81 3.22 23.71 1.92
N ARG A 82 3.75 24.93 1.99
CA ARG A 82 3.77 25.82 0.83
C ARG A 82 4.73 25.28 -0.22
N PHE A 83 4.46 25.58 -1.49
CA PHE A 83 5.36 25.21 -2.59
C PHE A 83 6.78 25.75 -2.38
N GLU A 84 6.93 26.95 -1.82
CA GLU A 84 8.24 27.55 -1.53
C GLU A 84 9.05 26.72 -0.52
N ASP A 85 8.39 26.18 0.50
CA ASP A 85 9.01 25.35 1.53
C ASP A 85 9.39 23.96 0.97
N ALA A 86 8.50 23.38 0.16
CA ALA A 86 8.79 22.13 -0.54
C ALA A 86 9.93 22.28 -1.56
N LEU A 87 9.97 23.40 -2.29
CA LEU A 87 11.08 23.74 -3.19
C LEU A 87 12.38 23.86 -2.39
N ALA A 88 12.38 24.59 -1.27
CA ALA A 88 13.56 24.71 -0.41
C ALA A 88 14.01 23.35 0.13
N ARG A 89 13.09 22.46 0.49
CA ARG A 89 13.37 21.09 0.92
C ARG A 89 14.05 20.29 -0.19
N VAL A 90 13.55 20.34 -1.42
CA VAL A 90 14.18 19.66 -2.57
C VAL A 90 15.54 20.28 -2.91
N CYS A 91 15.63 21.62 -2.95
CA CYS A 91 16.89 22.33 -3.20
C CYS A 91 17.97 22.01 -2.17
N ARG A 92 17.62 21.81 -0.89
CA ARG A 92 18.59 21.34 0.13
C ARG A 92 19.13 19.95 -0.17
N CYS A 93 18.30 19.06 -0.70
CA CYS A 93 18.69 17.69 -1.04
C CYS A 93 19.47 17.60 -2.37
N VAL A 94 19.21 18.49 -3.31
CA VAL A 94 19.84 18.51 -4.65
C VAL A 94 21.08 19.42 -4.69
N GLY A 95 21.09 20.49 -3.90
CA GLY A 95 22.06 21.58 -4.01
C GLY A 95 23.41 21.36 -3.33
N GLY A 96 23.58 20.28 -2.58
CA GLY A 96 24.81 20.01 -1.82
C GLY A 96 25.06 21.06 -0.73
N THR A 97 25.24 20.62 0.51
CA THR A 97 25.96 21.46 1.48
C THR A 97 27.36 21.74 0.91
N ALA A 98 27.76 23.01 0.87
CA ALA A 98 29.08 23.46 0.41
C ALA A 98 30.24 23.04 1.34
N THR A 99 30.19 21.85 1.91
CA THR A 99 31.26 21.24 2.69
C THR A 99 31.32 19.77 2.35
N ASP A 100 32.44 19.42 1.70
CA ASP A 100 33.01 18.10 1.48
C ASP A 100 32.57 17.33 0.22
N ASN A 101 33.46 17.47 -0.77
CA ASN A 101 33.76 16.53 -1.84
C ASN A 101 33.53 15.06 -1.45
N ALA A 102 32.43 14.50 -1.94
CA ALA A 102 32.40 13.12 -2.41
C ALA A 102 31.47 13.06 -3.62
N CYS A 103 32.06 12.79 -4.77
CA CYS A 103 31.39 12.56 -6.04
C CYS A 103 30.38 11.41 -5.91
N SER A 104 29.09 11.73 -5.72
CA SER A 104 28.01 10.78 -5.92
C SER A 104 27.22 11.27 -7.12
N ASP A 105 27.70 10.89 -8.30
CA ASP A 105 27.05 11.06 -9.59
C ASP A 105 25.82 10.14 -9.68
N SER A 106 24.87 10.36 -8.77
CA SER A 106 23.60 9.66 -8.80
C SER A 106 22.73 10.37 -9.82
N ASP A 107 22.94 10.04 -11.10
CA ASP A 107 21.97 10.26 -12.16
C ASP A 107 20.58 9.93 -11.61
N LEU A 108 19.74 10.95 -11.45
CA LEU A 108 18.36 10.80 -11.01
C LEU A 108 17.55 10.26 -12.19
N GLU A 109 17.77 8.99 -12.52
CA GLU A 109 16.94 8.28 -13.47
C GLU A 109 15.57 8.01 -12.84
N VAL A 110 14.52 8.66 -13.36
CA VAL A 110 13.14 8.37 -12.99
C VAL A 110 12.74 7.04 -13.65
N VAL A 111 13.23 5.93 -13.10
CA VAL A 111 12.91 4.58 -13.58
C VAL A 111 11.65 4.09 -12.87
N ALA A 112 10.48 4.52 -13.36
CA ALA A 112 9.33 3.64 -13.53
C ALA A 112 8.11 4.43 -14.06
N ASP A 113 7.48 3.88 -15.10
CA ASP A 113 6.20 4.39 -15.61
C ASP A 113 5.01 4.05 -14.69
N SER A 114 5.18 3.12 -13.74
CA SER A 114 4.22 2.86 -12.67
C SER A 114 4.82 1.98 -11.57
N PHE A 115 4.49 2.27 -10.31
CA PHE A 115 4.81 1.40 -9.18
C PHE A 115 3.53 0.75 -8.66
N GLY A 116 3.57 -0.57 -8.47
CA GLY A 116 2.49 -1.29 -7.80
C GLY A 116 2.41 -0.87 -6.33
N VAL A 117 1.44 -0.02 -5.98
CA VAL A 117 1.21 0.39 -4.61
C VAL A 117 0.38 -0.65 -3.86
N ASN A 118 0.94 -1.21 -2.80
CA ASN A 118 0.23 -2.13 -1.93
C ASN A 118 -0.18 -1.43 -0.63
N LEU A 119 -1.41 -0.94 -0.55
CA LEU A 119 -1.96 -0.18 0.59
C LEU A 119 -2.17 -1.01 1.88
N ARG A 120 -1.49 -2.15 2.06
CA ARG A 120 -1.55 -2.92 3.32
C ARG A 120 -0.89 -2.12 4.43
N CYS A 121 -1.42 -2.19 5.65
CA CYS A 121 -0.82 -1.56 6.82
C CYS A 121 0.14 -2.51 7.55
N PRO A 122 1.32 -2.02 7.96
CA PRO A 122 1.88 -0.72 7.56
C PRO A 122 2.36 -0.75 6.10
N TRP A 123 2.12 0.35 5.38
CA TRP A 123 2.52 0.49 3.98
C TRP A 123 4.04 0.53 3.93
N GLN A 124 4.64 -0.34 3.13
CA GLN A 124 6.07 -0.30 2.92
C GLN A 124 6.39 0.61 1.75
N CYS A 125 7.17 1.65 1.99
CA CYS A 125 7.62 2.55 0.95
C CYS A 125 8.48 1.79 -0.07
N PRO A 126 8.14 1.82 -1.38
CA PRO A 126 8.96 1.13 -2.40
C PRO A 126 10.33 1.78 -2.57
N ILE A 127 10.52 3.02 -2.09
CA ILE A 127 11.76 3.79 -2.23
C ILE A 127 12.69 3.50 -1.05
N CYS A 128 12.23 3.70 0.19
CA CYS A 128 13.08 3.58 1.38
C CYS A 128 12.84 2.32 2.22
N LEU A 129 11.90 1.46 1.81
CA LEU A 129 11.51 0.21 2.48
C LEU A 129 11.05 0.36 3.94
N LYS A 130 10.84 1.59 4.41
CA LYS A 130 10.27 1.89 5.73
C LYS A 130 8.76 1.74 5.73
N ASN A 131 8.24 1.46 6.91
CA ASN A 131 6.82 1.29 7.19
C ASN A 131 6.20 2.65 7.51
N TYR A 132 5.11 3.00 6.83
CA TYR A 132 4.32 4.20 7.08
C TYR A 132 2.84 3.85 7.26
N SER A 133 2.13 4.63 8.06
CA SER A 133 0.67 4.63 8.18
C SER A 133 0.06 5.61 7.18
N LEU A 134 -1.25 5.50 6.94
CA LEU A 134 -1.99 6.41 6.05
C LEU A 134 -1.85 7.88 6.46
N GLU A 135 -1.73 8.16 7.77
CA GLU A 135 -1.55 9.51 8.31
C GLU A 135 -0.17 10.14 7.96
N ASN A 136 0.80 9.32 7.54
CA ASN A 136 2.10 9.79 7.09
C ASN A 136 2.14 10.08 5.58
N ILE A 137 1.05 9.80 4.85
CA ILE A 137 0.98 9.98 3.39
C ILE A 137 0.47 11.39 3.10
N ILE A 138 1.21 12.13 2.27
CA ILE A 138 0.86 13.48 1.82
C ILE A 138 0.94 13.58 0.30
N VAL A 139 0.23 14.55 -0.27
CA VAL A 139 0.47 15.02 -1.64
C VAL A 139 1.60 16.04 -1.59
N ASP A 140 2.75 15.70 -2.15
CA ASP A 140 3.90 16.62 -2.20
C ASP A 140 3.64 17.75 -3.21
N PRO A 141 3.59 19.02 -2.79
CA PRO A 141 3.24 20.15 -3.68
C PRO A 141 4.29 20.39 -4.76
N TYR A 142 5.58 20.09 -4.50
CA TYR A 142 6.64 20.26 -5.49
C TYR A 142 6.47 19.25 -6.64
N PHE A 143 6.36 17.95 -6.31
CA PHE A 143 6.17 16.92 -7.32
C PHE A 143 4.80 17.01 -8.01
N ASN A 144 3.75 17.40 -7.29
CA ASN A 144 2.43 17.60 -7.88
C ASN A 144 2.45 18.73 -8.94
N ARG A 145 3.15 19.84 -8.65
CA ARG A 145 3.30 20.96 -9.59
C ARG A 145 4.13 20.60 -10.82
N ILE A 146 5.20 19.81 -10.68
CA ILE A 146 6.00 19.35 -11.83
C ILE A 146 5.19 18.42 -12.72
N THR A 147 4.54 17.43 -12.11
CA THR A 147 3.75 16.42 -12.86
C THR A 147 2.58 17.06 -13.59
N SER A 148 1.86 17.99 -12.96
CA SER A 148 0.74 18.70 -13.60
C SER A 148 1.20 19.56 -14.79
N LYS A 149 2.37 20.20 -14.72
CA LYS A 149 2.96 20.93 -15.86
C LYS A 149 3.40 19.98 -16.97
N ALA A 150 4.03 18.86 -16.63
CA ALA A 150 4.47 17.86 -17.60
C ALA A 150 3.29 17.25 -18.37
N LEU A 151 2.18 16.97 -17.69
CA LEU A 151 0.96 16.46 -18.32
C LEU A 151 0.29 17.50 -19.23
N ARG A 152 0.24 18.77 -18.84
CA ARG A 152 -0.28 19.86 -19.71
C ARG A 152 0.60 20.07 -20.96
N GLY A 153 1.91 19.93 -20.85
CA GLY A 153 2.83 20.01 -21.98
C GLY A 153 2.76 18.83 -22.96
N ARG A 154 2.09 17.73 -22.61
CA ARG A 154 1.76 16.63 -23.54
C ARG A 154 0.45 16.87 -24.29
N TYR A 155 -0.51 17.57 -23.70
CA TYR A 155 -1.83 17.82 -24.30
C TYR A 155 -1.85 19.01 -25.29
N ASN A 156 -0.86 19.90 -25.23
CA ASN A 156 -0.70 21.03 -26.15
C ASN A 156 0.24 20.72 -27.34
N ARG A 157 0.52 19.45 -27.60
CA ARG A 157 1.40 19.00 -28.70
C ARG A 157 0.67 18.20 -29.78
N ASP A 158 -0.66 18.19 -29.72
CA ASP A 158 -1.57 17.69 -30.76
C ASP A 158 -2.25 18.86 -31.47
#